data_AF-A0A8T5LVS6-F1
#
_entry.id   AF-A0A8T5LVS6-F1
#
_cell.length_a   1.000
_cell.length_b   1.000
_cell.length_c   1.000
_cell.angle_alpha   90.00
_cell.angle_beta   90.00
_cell.angle_gamma   90.00
#
_symmetry.space_group_name_H-M   'P 1'
#
loop_
_entity.id
_entity.type
_entity.pdbx_description
1 polymer ?
#
loop_
_entity_poly.entity_id
_entity_poly.type
_entity_poly.pdbx_seq_one_letter_code
_entity_poly.pdbx_strand_id
1 'polypeptide(L)'
;VVRDMAEKGRVSLRTIRRDANDKLKKMKSDKAISEDDETNNEANNTFIVEQFHIIAGTTNDELRITDASYVKLFTWSGINLTDSNVYVADTDSNIEWGSLQAVGRNTTNETTTNDFEEIDIAFGSTSFTDSINKTYTNAGSPKLTQNFTVFSKNIGYVPVVNSTNTSDFVTGLLWDYSDGNVEFNATQDLLLITRINQNKTGKYGTYDYEIKVPAPLRSYKGATNMVTFYTEII
;
A
#
# COMPACT_ATOMS: atom_id res chain seq x y z
N VAL A 1 34.19 -48.15 39.06
CA VAL A 1 33.25 -48.19 37.92
C VAL A 1 32.57 -46.84 37.67
N VAL A 2 31.86 -46.25 38.64
CA VAL A 2 31.14 -44.96 38.47
C VAL A 2 32.06 -43.77 38.13
N ARG A 3 33.24 -43.67 38.75
CA ARG A 3 34.23 -42.60 38.47
C ARG A 3 34.81 -42.66 37.05
N ASP A 4 34.99 -43.86 36.51
CA ASP A 4 35.50 -44.07 35.15
C ASP A 4 34.44 -43.73 34.08
N MET A 5 33.17 -44.04 34.38
CA MET A 5 32.03 -43.62 33.54
C MET A 5 31.85 -42.10 33.52
N ALA A 6 32.01 -41.43 34.67
CA ALA A 6 31.95 -39.98 34.75
C ALA A 6 33.08 -39.30 33.95
N GLU A 7 34.30 -39.83 34.00
CA GLU A 7 35.42 -39.27 33.24
C GLU A 7 35.25 -39.49 31.73
N LYS A 8 34.80 -40.67 31.29
CA LYS A 8 34.46 -40.94 29.89
C LYS A 8 33.38 -39.99 29.35
N GLY A 9 32.36 -39.67 30.16
CA GLY A 9 31.35 -38.67 29.82
C GLY A 9 31.92 -37.26 29.64
N ARG A 10 32.81 -36.82 30.55
CA ARG A 10 33.48 -35.51 30.44
C ARG A 10 34.41 -35.42 29.24
N VAL A 11 35.13 -36.50 28.94
CA VAL A 11 36.00 -36.57 27.75
C VAL A 11 35.16 -36.52 26.48
N SER A 12 34.06 -37.27 26.39
CA SER A 12 33.14 -37.24 25.23
C SER A 12 32.58 -35.84 24.98
N LEU A 13 32.12 -35.14 26.02
CA LEU A 13 31.64 -33.76 25.90
C LEU A 13 32.74 -32.79 25.46
N ARG A 14 33.98 -32.95 25.94
CA ARG A 14 35.12 -32.12 25.50
C ARG A 14 35.48 -32.37 24.04
N THR A 15 35.43 -33.62 23.59
CA THR A 15 35.69 -33.98 22.18
C THR A 15 34.63 -33.37 21.28
N ILE A 16 33.34 -33.52 21.59
CA ILE A 16 32.24 -32.91 20.83
C ILE A 16 32.41 -31.39 20.75
N ARG A 17 32.73 -30.73 21.88
CA ARG A 17 32.97 -29.28 21.90
C ARG A 17 34.19 -28.88 21.06
N ARG A 18 35.26 -29.67 21.08
CA ARG A 18 36.47 -29.41 20.30
C ARG A 18 36.19 -29.55 18.81
N ASP A 19 35.58 -30.64 18.39
CA ASP A 19 35.30 -30.93 16.99
C ASP A 19 34.31 -29.90 16.40
N ALA A 20 33.32 -29.46 17.17
CA ALA A 20 32.43 -28.36 16.78
C ALA A 20 33.18 -27.04 16.59
N ASN A 21 34.08 -26.68 17.52
CA ASN A 21 34.88 -25.46 17.41
C ASN A 21 35.88 -25.51 16.26
N ASP A 22 36.49 -26.67 16.00
CA ASP A 22 37.42 -26.86 14.89
C ASP A 22 36.68 -26.78 13.54
N LYS A 23 35.44 -27.31 13.47
CA LYS A 23 34.57 -27.15 12.30
C LYS A 23 34.21 -25.68 12.04
N LEU A 24 33.83 -24.93 13.08
CA LEU A 24 33.52 -23.49 12.97
C LEU A 24 34.74 -22.67 12.52
N LYS A 25 35.92 -22.94 13.11
CA LYS A 25 37.17 -22.29 12.70
C LYS A 25 37.54 -22.62 11.26
N LYS A 26 37.34 -23.86 10.84
CA LYS A 26 37.58 -24.29 9.46
C LYS A 26 36.62 -23.61 8.48
N MET A 27 35.33 -23.54 8.80
CA MET A 27 34.33 -22.84 7.98
C MET A 27 34.63 -21.33 7.84
N LYS A 28 35.15 -20.70 8.90
CA LYS A 28 35.65 -19.31 8.88
C LYS A 28 36.95 -19.15 8.07
N SER A 29 37.87 -20.12 8.17
CA SER A 29 39.15 -20.11 7.45
C SER A 29 38.99 -20.38 5.95
N ASP A 30 38.02 -21.22 5.57
CA ASP A 30 37.76 -21.63 4.19
C ASP A 30 36.95 -20.56 3.42
N LYS A 31 36.65 -19.40 4.02
CA LYS A 31 35.75 -18.34 3.50
C LYS A 31 34.36 -18.85 3.07
N ALA A 32 33.96 -20.04 3.55
CA ALA A 32 32.65 -20.63 3.22
C ALA A 32 31.48 -19.86 3.86
N ILE A 33 31.77 -19.03 4.85
CA ILE A 33 30.87 -18.04 5.45
C ILE A 33 31.64 -16.72 5.58
N SER A 34 31.41 -15.81 4.64
CA SER A 34 31.90 -14.44 4.73
C SER A 34 30.81 -13.61 5.39
N GLU A 35 31.10 -12.97 6.54
CA GLU A 35 30.12 -12.08 7.20
C GLU A 35 29.73 -10.88 6.32
N ASP A 36 30.57 -10.54 5.34
CA ASP A 36 30.31 -9.48 4.35
C ASP A 36 29.41 -9.95 3.20
N ASP A 37 29.15 -11.25 3.09
CA ASP A 37 28.33 -11.84 2.03
C ASP A 37 26.97 -12.25 2.61
N GLU A 38 26.06 -11.27 2.67
CA GLU A 38 24.68 -11.48 3.13
C GLU A 38 23.91 -12.51 2.28
N THR A 39 24.44 -12.91 1.11
CA THR A 39 23.78 -13.87 0.22
C THR A 39 24.08 -15.34 0.55
N ASN A 40 25.13 -15.63 1.33
CA ASN A 40 25.53 -17.00 1.71
C ASN A 40 25.22 -17.36 3.16
N ASN A 41 24.51 -16.50 3.89
CA ASN A 41 24.14 -16.77 5.26
C ASN A 41 23.10 -17.89 5.32
N GLU A 42 23.50 -19.08 5.79
CA GLU A 42 22.59 -20.21 6.06
C GLU A 42 21.51 -19.88 7.11
N ALA A 43 21.65 -18.75 7.82
CA ALA A 43 20.64 -18.18 8.73
C ALA A 43 19.92 -16.95 8.16
N ASN A 44 19.88 -16.77 6.83
CA ASN A 44 19.01 -15.75 6.25
C ASN A 44 17.53 -16.13 6.46
N ASN A 45 16.72 -15.13 6.82
CA ASN A 45 15.26 -15.23 6.74
C ASN A 45 14.85 -14.16 5.73
N THR A 46 14.44 -14.60 4.54
CA THR A 46 13.87 -13.70 3.53
C THR A 46 12.43 -13.38 3.93
N PHE A 47 12.14 -12.12 4.24
CA PHE A 47 10.78 -11.65 4.47
C PHE A 47 10.27 -10.97 3.21
N ILE A 48 9.09 -11.38 2.76
CA ILE A 48 8.37 -10.67 1.71
C ILE A 48 7.68 -9.48 2.38
N VAL A 49 8.09 -8.27 2.00
CA VAL A 49 7.42 -7.04 2.41
C VAL A 49 6.49 -6.65 1.29
N GLU A 50 5.18 -6.64 1.56
CA GLU A 50 4.16 -6.20 0.60
C GLU A 50 4.32 -4.71 0.29
N GLN A 51 4.07 -4.32 -0.96
CA GLN A 51 4.09 -2.93 -1.40
C GLN A 51 2.99 -2.10 -0.74
N PHE A 52 1.88 -2.72 -0.34
CA PHE A 52 0.70 -2.02 0.12
C PHE A 52 0.53 -2.02 1.63
N HIS A 53 0.04 -0.89 2.15
CA HIS A 53 -0.52 -0.78 3.47
C HIS A 53 -2.04 -0.82 3.39
N ILE A 54 -2.67 -1.56 4.31
CA ILE A 54 -4.12 -1.54 4.48
C ILE A 54 -4.45 -0.60 5.62
N ILE A 55 -5.26 0.41 5.33
CA ILE A 55 -5.70 1.41 6.29
C ILE A 55 -7.22 1.33 6.37
N ALA A 56 -7.74 1.08 7.56
CA ALA A 56 -9.16 0.99 7.84
C ALA A 56 -9.52 1.89 9.01
N GLY A 57 -10.74 2.42 8.99
CA GLY A 57 -11.20 3.34 10.02
C GLY A 57 -12.70 3.52 10.06
N THR A 58 -13.15 4.16 11.13
CA THR A 58 -14.53 4.64 11.31
C THR A 58 -14.60 6.11 10.99
N THR A 59 -15.72 6.59 10.46
CA THR A 59 -15.94 8.01 10.19
C THR A 59 -16.85 8.62 11.24
N ASN A 60 -16.50 9.82 11.72
CA ASN A 60 -17.40 10.65 12.51
C ASN A 60 -18.02 11.64 11.53
N ASP A 61 -19.24 11.37 11.12
CA ASP A 61 -19.91 11.98 9.97
C ASP A 61 -20.48 13.38 10.28
N GLU A 62 -19.64 14.28 10.82
CA GLU A 62 -20.03 15.61 11.27
C GLU A 62 -19.13 16.70 10.67
N LEU A 63 -19.71 17.58 9.84
CA LEU A 63 -19.10 18.89 9.57
C LEU A 63 -19.56 19.86 10.66
N ARG A 64 -18.63 20.27 11.51
CA ARG A 64 -18.90 21.20 12.61
C ARG A 64 -18.19 22.52 12.40
N ILE A 65 -18.96 23.61 12.38
CA ILE A 65 -18.45 24.98 12.44
C ILE A 65 -18.54 25.45 13.88
N THR A 66 -17.41 25.86 14.44
CA THR A 66 -17.33 26.46 15.76
C THR A 66 -16.75 27.87 15.70
N ASP A 67 -17.10 28.71 16.68
CA ASP A 67 -16.40 29.97 16.87
C ASP A 67 -15.00 29.77 17.50
N ALA A 68 -14.28 30.87 17.73
CA ALA A 68 -12.96 30.86 18.37
C ALA A 68 -12.97 30.35 19.84
N SER A 69 -14.16 30.21 20.45
CA SER A 69 -14.35 29.64 21.79
C SER A 69 -14.81 28.18 21.74
N TYR A 70 -14.74 27.53 20.57
CA TYR A 70 -15.25 26.18 20.30
C TYR A 70 -16.77 26.01 20.52
N VAL A 71 -17.52 27.12 20.58
CA VAL A 71 -18.99 27.08 20.66
C VAL A 71 -19.52 26.69 19.28
N LYS A 72 -20.41 25.70 19.28
CA LYS A 72 -21.01 25.13 18.07
C LYS A 72 -21.92 26.17 17.41
N LEU A 73 -21.57 26.62 16.22
CA LEU A 73 -22.38 27.53 15.40
C LEU A 73 -23.28 26.77 14.44
N PHE A 74 -22.73 25.72 13.83
CA PHE A 74 -23.44 24.89 12.87
C PHE A 74 -22.88 23.46 12.91
N THR A 75 -23.76 22.49 12.78
CA THR A 75 -23.41 21.09 12.60
C THR A 75 -24.23 20.59 11.43
N TRP A 76 -23.55 20.03 10.43
CA TRP A 76 -24.18 19.15 9.46
C TRP A 76 -23.75 17.73 9.77
N SER A 77 -24.72 16.89 10.13
CA SER A 77 -24.54 15.48 10.39
C SER A 77 -25.23 14.69 9.28
N GLY A 78 -24.47 14.00 8.44
CA GLY A 78 -25.02 13.04 7.50
C GLY A 78 -25.56 11.84 8.27
N ILE A 79 -26.81 11.44 8.03
CA ILE A 79 -27.45 10.33 8.78
C ILE A 79 -27.03 8.96 8.20
N ASN A 80 -26.44 8.96 6.99
CA ASN A 80 -25.83 7.82 6.34
C ASN A 80 -24.98 8.34 5.17
N LEU A 81 -23.66 8.33 5.33
CA LEU A 81 -22.71 8.74 4.29
C LEU A 81 -22.17 7.55 3.48
N THR A 82 -22.89 6.43 3.46
CA THR A 82 -22.61 5.38 2.49
C THR A 82 -22.62 6.02 1.10
N ASP A 83 -21.54 5.82 0.33
CA ASP A 83 -21.20 6.49 -0.95
C ASP A 83 -20.37 7.78 -0.88
N SER A 84 -20.09 8.33 0.30
CA SER A 84 -19.02 9.33 0.47
C SER A 84 -17.65 8.71 0.19
N ASN A 85 -16.66 9.54 -0.16
CA ASN A 85 -15.36 9.06 -0.61
C ASN A 85 -14.23 9.45 0.34
N VAL A 86 -13.28 8.54 0.52
CA VAL A 86 -11.97 8.82 1.13
C VAL A 86 -10.91 8.72 0.05
N TYR A 87 -10.03 9.72 0.01
CA TYR A 87 -8.93 9.79 -0.94
C TYR A 87 -7.59 9.78 -0.23
N VAL A 88 -6.58 9.27 -0.91
CA VAL A 88 -5.19 9.33 -0.48
C VAL A 88 -4.31 9.74 -1.65
N ALA A 89 -3.44 10.71 -1.41
CA ALA A 89 -2.45 11.16 -2.37
C ALA A 89 -1.13 11.47 -1.65
N ASP A 90 -0.06 11.65 -2.42
CA ASP A 90 1.18 12.21 -1.92
C ASP A 90 0.91 13.60 -1.30
N THR A 91 1.58 13.94 -0.20
CA THR A 91 1.38 15.22 0.49
C THR A 91 1.79 16.42 -0.36
N ASP A 92 2.75 16.26 -1.27
CA ASP A 92 3.23 17.31 -2.17
C ASP A 92 2.44 17.40 -3.48
N SER A 93 1.44 16.53 -3.70
CA SER A 93 0.54 16.61 -4.87
C SER A 93 -0.39 17.82 -4.80
N ASN A 94 -0.62 18.47 -5.93
CA ASN A 94 -1.50 19.61 -6.08
C ASN A 94 -2.77 19.23 -6.87
N ILE A 95 -3.73 18.66 -6.14
CA ILE A 95 -4.91 18.02 -6.71
C ILE A 95 -5.97 19.05 -7.13
N GLU A 96 -6.34 19.04 -8.41
CA GLU A 96 -7.53 19.69 -8.94
C GLU A 96 -8.71 18.70 -9.02
N TRP A 97 -9.58 18.74 -8.01
CA TRP A 97 -10.70 17.79 -7.86
C TRP A 97 -11.68 17.78 -9.04
N GLY A 98 -11.83 18.89 -9.76
CA GLY A 98 -12.65 18.97 -10.98
C GLY A 98 -12.05 18.22 -12.18
N SER A 99 -10.74 17.97 -12.14
CA SER A 99 -9.94 17.47 -13.26
C SER A 99 -9.44 16.04 -13.03
N LEU A 100 -10.18 15.24 -12.27
CA LEU A 100 -9.86 13.84 -12.06
C LEU A 100 -10.37 12.94 -13.18
N GLN A 101 -9.61 11.88 -13.47
CA GLN A 101 -9.95 10.81 -14.41
C GLN A 101 -9.43 9.44 -13.91
N ALA A 102 -10.05 8.35 -14.38
CA ALA A 102 -9.60 6.98 -14.12
C ALA A 102 -8.23 6.70 -14.74
N VAL A 103 -7.35 6.02 -14.01
CA VAL A 103 -6.09 5.47 -14.59
C VAL A 103 -6.45 4.40 -15.63
N GLY A 104 -5.74 4.38 -16.76
CA GLY A 104 -6.08 3.56 -17.94
C GLY A 104 -7.11 4.23 -18.86
N ARG A 105 -7.42 5.52 -18.62
CA ARG A 105 -8.30 6.34 -19.45
C ARG A 105 -7.64 7.68 -19.74
N ASN A 106 -7.75 8.12 -20.99
CA ASN A 106 -7.35 9.46 -21.39
C ASN A 106 -8.42 10.52 -21.04
N THR A 107 -8.14 11.80 -21.28
CA THR A 107 -9.06 12.94 -21.02
C THR A 107 -10.37 12.88 -21.81
N THR A 108 -10.44 12.09 -22.88
CA THR A 108 -11.65 11.83 -23.67
C THR A 108 -12.37 10.53 -23.28
N ASN A 109 -11.90 9.86 -22.22
CA ASN A 109 -12.42 8.58 -21.70
C ASN A 109 -12.17 7.35 -22.60
N GLU A 110 -11.24 7.45 -23.55
CA GLU A 110 -10.74 6.31 -24.33
C GLU A 110 -9.70 5.53 -23.53
N THR A 111 -9.59 4.23 -23.79
CA THR A 111 -8.68 3.32 -23.07
C THR A 111 -7.21 3.57 -23.44
N THR A 112 -6.35 3.57 -22.43
CA THR A 112 -4.88 3.59 -22.55
C THR A 112 -4.30 2.32 -21.95
N THR A 113 -3.05 1.95 -22.29
CA THR A 113 -2.51 0.60 -21.97
C THR A 113 -1.24 0.59 -21.15
N ASN A 114 -0.56 1.73 -21.02
CA ASN A 114 0.76 1.88 -20.39
C ASN A 114 0.70 2.51 -19.00
N ASP A 115 -0.41 3.14 -18.61
CA ASP A 115 -0.49 3.93 -17.37
C ASP A 115 -0.06 3.14 -16.13
N PHE A 116 -0.46 1.86 -16.02
CA PHE A 116 -0.11 1.04 -14.86
C PHE A 116 1.38 0.66 -14.81
N GLU A 117 2.01 0.47 -15.97
CA GLU A 117 3.45 0.23 -16.07
C GLU A 117 4.23 1.50 -15.74
N GLU A 118 3.71 2.66 -16.14
CA GLU A 118 4.30 3.96 -15.82
C GLU A 118 4.24 4.27 -14.32
N ILE A 119 3.14 3.91 -13.64
CA ILE A 119 3.07 3.97 -12.17
C ILE A 119 4.14 3.07 -11.56
N ASP A 120 4.30 1.84 -12.04
CA ASP A 120 5.31 0.92 -11.52
C ASP A 120 6.75 1.42 -11.76
N ILE A 121 7.01 2.07 -12.89
CA ILE A 121 8.30 2.72 -13.17
C ILE A 121 8.51 3.88 -12.20
N ALA A 122 7.51 4.75 -12.01
CA ALA A 122 7.59 5.90 -11.11
C ALA A 122 7.79 5.49 -9.65
N PHE A 123 7.20 4.37 -9.23
CA PHE A 123 7.35 3.80 -7.90
C PHE A 123 8.62 2.93 -7.73
N GLY A 124 9.33 2.62 -8.82
CA GLY A 124 10.43 1.66 -8.79
C GLY A 124 9.97 0.23 -8.44
N SER A 125 8.70 -0.11 -8.68
CA SER A 125 8.07 -1.39 -8.31
C SER A 125 7.91 -2.37 -9.47
N THR A 126 8.52 -2.13 -10.63
CA THR A 126 8.39 -3.00 -11.82
C THR A 126 8.74 -4.48 -11.57
N SER A 127 9.69 -4.74 -10.67
CA SER A 127 10.10 -6.11 -10.30
C SER A 127 9.19 -6.75 -9.24
N PHE A 128 8.32 -5.99 -8.59
CA PHE A 128 7.53 -6.48 -7.46
C PHE A 128 6.46 -7.45 -7.94
N THR A 129 6.18 -8.50 -7.17
CA THR A 129 5.14 -9.48 -7.52
C THR A 129 3.74 -8.92 -7.35
N ASP A 130 3.60 -7.93 -6.47
CA ASP A 130 2.39 -7.20 -6.12
C ASP A 130 2.42 -5.75 -6.64
N SER A 131 3.16 -5.50 -7.74
CA SER A 131 3.20 -4.19 -8.41
C SER A 131 1.79 -3.67 -8.77
N ILE A 132 1.64 -2.37 -9.02
CA ILE A 132 0.35 -1.78 -9.41
C ILE A 132 -0.18 -2.46 -10.67
N ASN A 133 0.65 -2.64 -11.69
CA ASN A 133 0.26 -3.32 -12.92
C ASN A 133 -0.22 -4.75 -12.64
N LYS A 134 0.55 -5.55 -11.90
CA LYS A 134 0.19 -6.94 -11.59
C LYS A 134 -1.06 -7.04 -10.70
N THR A 135 -1.27 -6.06 -9.83
CA THR A 135 -2.39 -6.02 -8.90
C THR A 135 -3.69 -5.63 -9.61
N TYR A 136 -3.68 -4.56 -10.39
CA TYR A 136 -4.88 -3.98 -10.99
C TYR A 136 -5.20 -4.52 -12.39
N THR A 137 -4.24 -5.08 -13.13
CA THR A 137 -4.44 -5.45 -14.53
C THR A 137 -4.28 -6.95 -14.82
N ASN A 138 -4.93 -7.40 -15.88
CA ASN A 138 -4.65 -8.66 -16.55
C ASN A 138 -4.19 -8.33 -17.97
N ALA A 139 -2.89 -8.50 -18.24
CA ALA A 139 -2.26 -8.12 -19.50
C ALA A 139 -2.50 -6.64 -19.90
N GLY A 140 -2.33 -5.71 -18.94
CA GLY A 140 -2.45 -4.26 -19.16
C GLY A 140 -3.87 -3.71 -19.13
N SER A 141 -4.90 -4.57 -19.17
CA SER A 141 -6.30 -4.16 -19.02
C SER A 141 -6.78 -4.29 -17.56
N PRO A 142 -7.54 -3.34 -17.00
CA PRO A 142 -8.07 -3.44 -15.64
C PRO A 142 -8.87 -4.73 -15.40
N LYS A 143 -8.59 -5.44 -14.30
CA LYS A 143 -9.32 -6.67 -13.92
C LYS A 143 -10.77 -6.38 -13.56
N LEU A 144 -10.99 -5.29 -12.85
CA LEU A 144 -12.29 -4.81 -12.40
C LEU A 144 -12.30 -3.28 -12.52
N THR A 145 -13.47 -2.74 -12.81
CA THR A 145 -13.69 -1.30 -12.80
C THR A 145 -14.98 -0.96 -12.09
N GLN A 146 -15.04 0.24 -11.52
CA GLN A 146 -16.23 0.78 -10.89
C GLN A 146 -16.35 2.27 -11.21
N ASN A 147 -17.58 2.79 -11.21
CA ASN A 147 -17.79 4.23 -11.34
C ASN A 147 -17.68 4.88 -9.98
N PHE A 148 -17.24 6.13 -9.87
CA PHE A 148 -17.23 6.91 -8.64
C PHE A 148 -17.82 8.29 -8.91
N THR A 149 -18.67 8.77 -8.02
CA THR A 149 -19.15 10.16 -8.06
C THR A 149 -18.24 10.98 -7.17
N VAL A 150 -17.49 11.91 -7.74
CA VAL A 150 -16.55 12.81 -7.05
C VAL A 150 -17.01 14.24 -7.27
N PHE A 151 -17.40 14.95 -6.21
CA PHE A 151 -17.96 16.31 -6.24
C PHE A 151 -19.05 16.49 -7.31
N SER A 152 -20.01 15.57 -7.35
CA SER A 152 -21.09 15.48 -8.36
C SER A 152 -20.66 15.14 -9.80
N LYS A 153 -19.37 14.89 -10.07
CA LYS A 153 -18.86 14.38 -11.35
C LYS A 153 -18.79 12.86 -11.29
N ASN A 154 -19.48 12.18 -12.20
CA ASN A 154 -19.34 10.73 -12.33
C ASN A 154 -18.09 10.38 -13.16
N ILE A 155 -17.10 9.76 -12.52
CA ILE A 155 -15.89 9.21 -13.14
C ILE A 155 -16.15 7.72 -13.40
N GLY A 156 -16.23 7.36 -14.67
CA GLY A 156 -16.47 5.98 -15.10
C GLY A 156 -15.20 5.15 -15.16
N TYR A 157 -15.36 3.83 -15.12
CA TYR A 157 -14.28 2.87 -15.41
C TYR A 157 -13.03 2.99 -14.54
N VAL A 158 -13.16 3.45 -13.30
CA VAL A 158 -12.04 3.52 -12.35
C VAL A 158 -11.54 2.10 -12.07
N PRO A 159 -10.27 1.77 -12.34
CA PRO A 159 -9.72 0.45 -12.06
C PRO A 159 -9.71 0.23 -10.55
N VAL A 160 -10.28 -0.89 -10.10
CA VAL A 160 -10.43 -1.20 -8.67
C VAL A 160 -9.87 -2.57 -8.31
N VAL A 161 -9.44 -2.69 -7.06
CA VAL A 161 -9.15 -3.98 -6.41
C VAL A 161 -9.77 -4.02 -5.03
N ASN A 162 -10.10 -5.21 -4.56
CA ASN A 162 -10.50 -5.40 -3.17
C ASN A 162 -9.36 -4.94 -2.25
N SER A 163 -9.70 -4.13 -1.24
CA SER A 163 -8.72 -3.62 -0.29
C SER A 163 -8.12 -4.79 0.52
N THR A 164 -8.94 -5.78 0.92
CA THR A 164 -8.49 -7.04 1.55
C THR A 164 -9.17 -8.25 0.91
N ASN A 165 -9.89 -9.05 1.69
CA ASN A 165 -10.52 -10.31 1.28
C ASN A 165 -12.04 -10.19 1.15
N THR A 166 -12.60 -9.01 1.41
CA THR A 166 -14.01 -8.72 1.19
C THR A 166 -14.19 -7.86 -0.06
N SER A 167 -15.38 -7.95 -0.65
CA SER A 167 -15.81 -7.07 -1.73
C SER A 167 -16.52 -5.81 -1.22
N ASP A 168 -16.71 -5.68 0.09
CA ASP A 168 -17.35 -4.53 0.71
C ASP A 168 -16.50 -3.27 0.61
N PHE A 169 -15.18 -3.44 0.47
CA PHE A 169 -14.22 -2.35 0.35
C PHE A 169 -13.30 -2.57 -0.85
N VAL A 170 -13.27 -1.57 -1.72
CA VAL A 170 -12.42 -1.55 -2.90
C VAL A 170 -11.62 -0.26 -2.95
N THR A 171 -10.41 -0.35 -3.46
CA THR A 171 -9.56 0.80 -3.72
C THR A 171 -9.47 1.02 -5.23
N GLY A 172 -9.77 2.24 -5.68
CA GLY A 172 -9.64 2.69 -7.05
C GLY A 172 -8.43 3.58 -7.29
N LEU A 173 -7.99 3.68 -8.55
CA LEU A 173 -6.91 4.58 -8.97
C LEU A 173 -7.42 5.70 -9.88
N LEU A 174 -7.08 6.92 -9.53
CA LEU A 174 -7.38 8.14 -10.26
C LEU A 174 -6.10 8.92 -10.54
N TRP A 175 -6.13 9.76 -11.56
CA TRP A 175 -5.09 10.75 -11.82
C TRP A 175 -5.72 12.13 -12.06
N ASP A 176 -4.95 13.17 -11.78
CA ASP A 176 -5.33 14.55 -12.09
C ASP A 176 -4.75 14.96 -13.45
N TYR A 177 -5.61 15.27 -14.42
CA TYR A 177 -5.17 15.71 -15.75
C TYR A 177 -4.93 17.22 -15.85
N SER A 178 -5.10 17.99 -14.77
CA SER A 178 -4.90 19.44 -14.76
C SER A 178 -3.43 19.84 -15.01
N ASP A 179 -2.49 18.97 -14.63
CA ASP A 179 -1.05 19.10 -14.90
C ASP A 179 -0.69 18.94 -16.39
N GLY A 180 -1.66 18.57 -17.22
CA GLY A 180 -1.56 18.45 -18.67
C GLY A 180 -1.43 17.01 -19.18
N ASN A 181 -1.14 16.91 -20.48
CA ASN A 181 -1.20 15.68 -21.29
C ASN A 181 -2.62 15.14 -21.50
N VAL A 182 -2.73 14.20 -22.45
CA VAL A 182 -4.01 13.55 -22.78
C VAL A 182 -4.23 12.28 -21.98
N GLU A 183 -3.16 11.65 -21.50
CA GLU A 183 -3.15 10.43 -20.70
C GLU A 183 -2.13 10.55 -19.56
N PHE A 184 -2.25 9.67 -18.56
CA PHE A 184 -1.28 9.59 -17.49
C PHE A 184 0.09 9.18 -18.07
N ASN A 185 1.16 9.79 -17.57
CA ASN A 185 2.54 9.44 -17.95
C ASN A 185 3.52 9.61 -16.78
N ALA A 186 3.02 9.49 -15.54
CA ALA A 186 3.74 9.74 -14.28
C ALA A 186 4.18 11.19 -14.01
N THR A 187 3.89 12.14 -14.91
CA THR A 187 4.14 13.57 -14.62
C THR A 187 3.01 14.22 -13.84
N GLN A 188 1.82 13.64 -13.85
CA GLN A 188 0.63 14.10 -13.14
C GLN A 188 0.55 13.60 -11.70
N ASP A 189 -0.38 14.14 -10.93
CA ASP A 189 -0.74 13.64 -9.61
C ASP A 189 -1.57 12.35 -9.65
N LEU A 190 -1.26 11.44 -8.73
CA LEU A 190 -1.89 10.13 -8.59
C LEU A 190 -2.66 10.07 -7.27
N LEU A 191 -3.87 9.55 -7.32
CA LEU A 191 -4.76 9.45 -6.17
C LEU A 191 -5.37 8.07 -6.07
N LEU A 192 -5.59 7.64 -4.83
CA LEU A 192 -6.40 6.47 -4.53
C LEU A 192 -7.73 6.91 -3.94
N ILE A 193 -8.78 6.15 -4.24
CA ILE A 193 -10.14 6.42 -3.79
C ILE A 193 -10.76 5.16 -3.20
N THR A 194 -11.49 5.29 -2.10
CA THR A 194 -12.38 4.24 -1.58
C THR A 194 -13.71 4.86 -1.18
N ARG A 195 -14.78 4.07 -1.22
CA ARG A 195 -16.08 4.49 -0.69
C ARG A 195 -16.17 4.18 0.79
N ILE A 196 -16.84 5.07 1.50
CA ILE A 196 -17.36 4.80 2.84
C ILE A 196 -18.55 3.86 2.68
N ASN A 197 -18.46 2.72 3.35
CA ASN A 197 -19.46 1.67 3.44
C ASN A 197 -19.64 1.32 4.92
N GLN A 198 -20.56 2.03 5.57
CA GLN A 198 -20.63 2.10 7.03
C GLN A 198 -20.96 0.75 7.68
N ASN A 199 -20.35 0.50 8.83
CA ASN A 199 -20.58 -0.67 9.67
C ASN A 199 -20.47 -2.00 8.90
N LYS A 200 -19.51 -2.11 7.99
CA LYS A 200 -19.24 -3.35 7.25
C LYS A 200 -18.09 -4.12 7.86
N THR A 201 -18.24 -5.45 7.83
CA THR A 201 -17.18 -6.36 8.25
C THR A 201 -16.14 -6.48 7.14
N GLY A 202 -14.92 -6.06 7.43
CA GLY A 202 -13.77 -6.38 6.60
C GLY A 202 -12.86 -7.42 7.27
N LYS A 203 -11.63 -7.58 6.77
CA LYS A 203 -10.70 -8.62 7.24
C LYS A 203 -10.35 -8.52 8.73
N TYR A 204 -10.25 -7.30 9.25
CA TYR A 204 -9.70 -7.05 10.59
C TYR A 204 -10.75 -6.60 11.63
N GLY A 205 -12.02 -6.52 11.25
CA GLY A 205 -13.07 -6.05 12.14
C GLY A 205 -14.23 -5.42 11.39
N THR A 206 -15.00 -4.60 12.09
CA THR A 206 -16.06 -3.78 11.50
C THR A 206 -15.60 -2.33 11.47
N TYR A 207 -15.71 -1.70 10.31
CA TYR A 207 -15.28 -0.32 10.05
C TYR A 207 -16.13 0.28 8.93
N ASP A 208 -15.90 1.55 8.64
CA ASP A 208 -16.66 2.31 7.66
C ASP A 208 -15.92 2.45 6.33
N TYR A 209 -14.59 2.37 6.32
CA TYR A 209 -13.82 2.33 5.08
C TYR A 209 -12.57 1.48 5.22
N GLU A 210 -12.06 1.02 4.06
CA GLU A 210 -10.76 0.39 3.94
C GLU A 210 -10.13 0.78 2.61
N ILE A 211 -8.88 1.23 2.68
CA ILE A 211 -8.10 1.63 1.52
C ILE A 211 -6.73 0.96 1.52
N LYS A 212 -6.33 0.51 0.34
CA LYS A 212 -5.04 -0.14 0.06
C LYS A 212 -4.09 0.89 -0.55
N VAL A 213 -3.09 1.33 0.22
CA VAL A 213 -2.19 2.43 -0.17
C VAL A 213 -0.78 1.90 -0.46
N PRO A 214 -0.22 2.11 -1.67
CA PRO A 214 1.16 1.74 -1.98
C PRO A 214 2.15 2.54 -1.14
N ALA A 215 3.11 1.88 -0.51
CA ALA A 215 4.17 2.53 0.26
C ALA A 215 4.99 3.56 -0.55
N PRO A 216 5.29 3.34 -1.85
CA PRO A 216 6.00 4.33 -2.67
C PRO A 216 5.22 5.61 -2.97
N LEU A 217 3.89 5.61 -2.77
CA LEU A 217 3.07 6.81 -3.01
C LEU A 217 3.52 8.01 -2.17
N ARG A 218 4.06 7.76 -0.96
CA ARG A 218 4.49 8.81 -0.04
C ARG A 218 5.63 9.67 -0.57
N SER A 219 6.33 9.22 -1.59
CA SER A 219 7.52 9.87 -2.17
C SER A 219 7.38 10.00 -3.67
N TYR A 220 6.14 10.04 -4.15
CA TYR A 220 5.82 10.11 -5.56
C TYR A 220 6.06 11.51 -6.11
N LYS A 221 5.75 12.54 -5.32
CA LYS A 221 5.98 13.95 -5.66
C LYS A 221 6.83 14.63 -4.59
N GLY A 222 7.50 15.70 -5.00
CA GLY A 222 8.22 16.59 -4.09
C GLY A 222 9.29 15.90 -3.24
N ALA A 223 9.40 16.33 -1.99
CA ALA A 223 10.44 15.93 -1.05
C ALA A 223 9.90 15.42 0.29
N THR A 224 8.60 15.58 0.54
CA THR A 224 7.92 15.20 1.77
C THR A 224 7.49 13.75 1.68
N ASN A 225 8.13 12.86 2.45
CA ASN A 225 7.82 11.43 2.43
C ASN A 225 6.54 11.07 3.20
N MET A 226 5.38 11.62 2.80
CA MET A 226 4.10 11.47 3.49
C MET A 226 2.93 11.35 2.50
N VAL A 227 1.81 10.81 2.99
CA VAL A 227 0.53 10.82 2.26
C VAL A 227 -0.49 11.61 3.05
N THR A 228 -1.36 12.32 2.33
CA THR A 228 -2.47 13.08 2.91
C THR A 228 -3.79 12.36 2.62
N PHE A 229 -4.63 12.27 3.65
CA PHE A 229 -5.99 11.76 3.53
C PHE A 229 -6.96 12.93 3.32
N TYR A 230 -7.85 12.77 2.35
CA TYR A 230 -8.95 13.68 2.10
C TYR A 230 -10.27 12.92 2.25
N THR A 231 -11.32 13.63 2.64
CA THR A 231 -12.65 13.06 2.77
C THR A 231 -13.64 13.99 2.08
N GLU A 232 -14.36 13.44 1.12
CA GLU A 232 -15.56 14.07 0.58
C GLU A 232 -16.75 13.60 1.41
N ILE A 233 -17.62 14.54 1.77
CA ILE A 233 -18.85 14.28 2.50
C ILE A 233 -20.02 14.66 1.58
N ILE A 234 -20.83 13.67 1.19
CA ILE A 234 -21.96 13.80 0.24
C ILE A 234 -23.29 13.78 0.98
#